data_AF-A0AAN9ASF3-F1
#
_entry.id   AF-A0AAN9ASF3-F1
#
_cell.length_a   1.000
_cell.length_b   1.000
_cell.length_c   1.000
_cell.angle_alpha   90.00
_cell.angle_beta   90.00
_cell.angle_gamma   90.00
#
_symmetry.space_group_name_H-M   'P 1'
#
loop_
_entity.id
_entity.type
_entity.pdbx_description
1 polymer ?
#
loop_
_entity_poly.entity_id
_entity_poly.type
_entity_poly.pdbx_seq_one_letter_code
_entity_poly.pdbx_strand_id
1 'polypeptide(L)'
;MANMVASLIHTISTHTGDVTSVAATHGKLATTSGDKTVRLWSSEDYSELPCSPLLGHSYIIHYCTFSPLGTILATCSTDGKLILWDVKTGEIRAQFEHESKSSIRVCKFSPDSSRIVSGSEDDKICIWEIATKQLIRSFSGHEDTVQALAYSPDGHFLVSGCPNGDLFVWDAAYGHGRYLSLKIDAHDMGVTCCEFSPTFGSASKTDCLVVNLLLATCGKDHLVKLWTFTAQVGSSEVLLKCHASLPGHSDFVMCCAFSPLGNLLASGSLDKSIRLWNPLKGEALFAIDACHNRIVTSCAFTVDGQYLITGSMDRTVKIWKLTDTTRIMLGLNGYEQPEEQEVHSVSVPHALQGWTVGDVAQWLSALGLEQYQENFKKNAIDGTELFTLTATDLETSLGVSAFGHKNKMLRSRDLGGVIPQVSVAPSTPTTSSDKKAVEPSPSTSVDLTKPSKQWTVDNVVQWLATLGLAEYQDSFRRNAIDGAELFALTTADLETTLGVSALGHRNKMLRSRNPAPQTPQRAVASPAKAASSKAKDSLHGHDEFLCPITMEIMKDPVIAADGYTYDRSAIQAWLENGKDRSPMTNSVLAHKSLTPNRTLKMLIQKDPDRTAK
;
A
#
# COMPACT_ATOMS: atom_id res chain seq x y z
N MET A 1 -24.05 4.10 15.23
CA MET A 1 -24.31 3.50 13.91
C MET A 1 -25.08 4.54 13.11
N ALA A 2 -24.43 5.23 12.18
CA ALA A 2 -25.12 6.19 11.32
C ALA A 2 -26.04 5.41 10.38
N ASN A 3 -27.34 5.64 10.49
CA ASN A 3 -28.38 4.92 9.75
C ASN A 3 -28.50 5.53 8.34
N MET A 4 -27.46 5.38 7.53
CA MET A 4 -27.54 5.62 6.10
C MET A 4 -28.30 4.47 5.45
N VAL A 5 -29.21 4.78 4.52
CA VAL A 5 -29.98 3.81 3.76
C VAL A 5 -29.80 4.11 2.29
N ALA A 6 -29.45 3.08 1.51
CA ALA A 6 -29.49 3.13 0.07
C ALA A 6 -30.78 2.47 -0.43
N SER A 7 -31.55 3.17 -1.27
CA SER A 7 -32.76 2.64 -1.89
C SER A 7 -32.62 2.61 -3.40
N LEU A 8 -32.93 1.48 -4.04
CA LEU A 8 -32.89 1.35 -5.48
C LEU A 8 -34.04 2.16 -6.11
N ILE A 9 -33.70 3.08 -7.01
CA ILE A 9 -34.69 3.94 -7.70
C ILE A 9 -34.95 3.43 -9.11
N HIS A 10 -33.87 3.09 -9.81
CA HIS A 10 -33.94 2.79 -11.23
C HIS A 10 -32.90 1.74 -11.62
N THR A 11 -33.23 0.93 -12.62
CA THR A 11 -32.35 -0.10 -13.18
C THR A 11 -32.38 0.01 -14.70
N ILE A 12 -31.21 0.26 -15.29
CA ILE A 12 -30.99 0.35 -16.72
C ILE A 12 -30.42 -1.00 -17.19
N SER A 13 -31.04 -1.62 -18.17
CA SER A 13 -30.65 -2.94 -18.71
C SER A 13 -30.55 -2.97 -20.23
N THR A 14 -30.15 -1.84 -20.83
CA THR A 14 -30.11 -1.66 -22.29
C THR A 14 -28.87 -2.21 -22.97
N HIS A 15 -27.80 -2.45 -22.21
CA HIS A 15 -26.57 -3.03 -22.74
C HIS A 15 -26.72 -4.52 -23.02
N THR A 16 -26.18 -4.97 -24.15
CA THR A 16 -26.23 -6.40 -24.53
C THR A 16 -25.05 -7.19 -23.95
N GLY A 17 -24.00 -6.49 -23.51
CA GLY A 17 -22.81 -7.04 -22.88
C GLY A 17 -22.56 -6.46 -21.49
N ASP A 18 -21.49 -6.93 -20.85
CA ASP A 18 -21.11 -6.58 -19.48
C ASP A 18 -20.84 -5.07 -19.37
N VAL A 19 -21.40 -4.39 -18.35
CA VAL A 19 -21.09 -2.97 -18.10
C VAL A 19 -19.70 -2.88 -17.49
N THR A 20 -18.84 -2.07 -18.08
CA THR A 20 -17.43 -1.96 -17.70
C THR A 20 -17.15 -0.73 -16.85
N SER A 21 -17.78 0.41 -17.16
CA SER A 21 -17.57 1.67 -16.47
C SER A 21 -18.83 2.52 -16.48
N VAL A 22 -19.02 3.29 -15.40
CA VAL A 22 -20.05 4.31 -15.27
C VAL A 22 -19.39 5.63 -14.85
N ALA A 23 -19.91 6.74 -15.37
CA ALA A 23 -19.46 8.08 -14.99
C ALA A 23 -20.68 9.02 -14.94
N ALA A 24 -20.64 10.02 -14.06
CA ALA A 24 -21.71 11.00 -13.93
C ALA A 24 -21.17 12.43 -13.99
N THR A 25 -22.01 13.35 -14.44
CA THR A 25 -21.77 14.80 -14.43
C THR A 25 -23.09 15.53 -14.18
N HIS A 26 -23.09 16.86 -14.23
CA HIS A 26 -24.30 17.67 -14.02
C HIS A 26 -25.36 17.33 -15.07
N GLY A 27 -26.47 16.71 -14.62
CA GLY A 27 -27.62 16.42 -15.49
C GLY A 27 -27.45 15.19 -16.37
N LYS A 28 -26.29 14.50 -16.37
CA LYS A 28 -25.99 13.42 -17.31
C LYS A 28 -25.21 12.27 -16.70
N LEU A 29 -25.43 11.07 -17.24
CA LEU A 29 -24.75 9.83 -16.91
C LEU A 29 -24.21 9.19 -18.19
N ALA A 30 -23.03 8.58 -18.12
CA ALA A 30 -22.45 7.76 -19.18
C ALA A 30 -22.25 6.33 -18.70
N THR A 31 -22.50 5.38 -19.58
CA THR A 31 -22.29 3.95 -19.34
C THR A 31 -21.55 3.35 -20.52
N THR A 32 -20.56 2.50 -20.24
CA THR A 32 -19.82 1.75 -21.26
C THR A 32 -19.93 0.26 -21.05
N SER A 33 -19.83 -0.49 -22.13
CA SER A 33 -20.03 -1.94 -22.10
C SER A 33 -19.10 -2.70 -23.04
N GLY A 34 -18.97 -4.00 -22.78
CA GLY A 34 -18.40 -5.00 -23.68
C GLY A 34 -19.16 -5.17 -24.99
N ASP A 35 -20.37 -4.60 -25.12
CA ASP A 35 -21.09 -4.52 -26.39
C ASP A 35 -20.56 -3.45 -27.35
N LYS A 36 -19.45 -2.78 -26.99
CA LYS A 36 -18.77 -1.75 -27.80
C LYS A 36 -19.53 -0.44 -27.91
N THR A 37 -20.61 -0.26 -27.14
CA THR A 37 -21.41 0.96 -27.13
C THR A 37 -21.12 1.80 -25.90
N VAL A 38 -21.17 3.12 -26.10
CA VAL A 38 -21.26 4.10 -25.02
C VAL A 38 -22.66 4.66 -25.06
N ARG A 39 -23.36 4.67 -23.93
CA ARG A 39 -24.71 5.24 -23.84
C ARG A 39 -24.70 6.41 -22.88
N LEU A 40 -25.51 7.41 -23.22
CA LEU A 40 -25.68 8.62 -22.43
C LEU A 40 -27.11 8.69 -21.92
N TRP A 41 -27.25 9.10 -20.67
CA TRP A 41 -28.54 9.16 -19.99
C TRP A 41 -28.71 10.53 -19.36
N SER A 42 -29.96 10.99 -19.28
CA SER A 42 -30.33 12.11 -18.42
C SER A 42 -30.27 11.66 -16.95
N SER A 43 -29.73 12.49 -16.06
CA SER A 43 -29.70 12.14 -14.63
C SER A 43 -31.00 12.45 -13.89
N GLU A 44 -31.96 13.15 -14.54
CA GLU A 44 -33.23 13.55 -13.94
C GLU A 44 -34.27 12.43 -14.00
N ASP A 45 -34.39 11.79 -15.17
CA ASP A 45 -35.39 10.76 -15.47
C ASP A 45 -34.78 9.42 -15.91
N TYR A 46 -33.45 9.37 -16.07
CA TYR A 46 -32.70 8.19 -16.53
C TYR A 46 -33.11 7.70 -17.91
N SER A 47 -33.66 8.60 -18.74
CA SER A 47 -33.93 8.31 -20.16
C SER A 47 -32.65 8.38 -20.99
N GLU A 48 -32.57 7.57 -22.04
CA GLU A 48 -31.45 7.59 -22.99
C GLU A 48 -31.49 8.90 -23.80
N LEU A 49 -30.34 9.56 -23.92
CA LEU A 49 -30.27 10.81 -24.68
C LEU A 49 -30.40 10.55 -26.20
N PRO A 50 -30.92 11.51 -26.99
CA PRO A 50 -31.08 11.32 -28.43
C PRO A 50 -29.77 11.10 -29.21
N CYS A 51 -28.65 11.55 -28.66
CA CYS A 51 -27.33 11.39 -29.26
C CYS A 51 -26.71 10.00 -29.00
N SER A 52 -27.34 9.15 -28.18
CA SER A 52 -26.90 7.76 -27.94
C SER A 52 -27.63 6.74 -28.84
N PRO A 53 -27.03 5.56 -29.09
CA PRO A 53 -25.71 5.12 -28.62
C PRO A 53 -24.56 5.76 -29.42
N LEU A 54 -23.45 6.07 -28.74
CA LEU A 54 -22.22 6.52 -29.39
C LEU A 54 -21.46 5.29 -29.91
N LEU A 55 -21.19 5.29 -31.22
CA LEU A 55 -20.55 4.19 -31.94
C LEU A 55 -19.22 4.68 -32.53
N GLY A 56 -18.13 3.96 -32.24
CA GLY A 56 -16.81 4.30 -32.77
C GLY A 56 -15.69 3.35 -32.34
N HIS A 57 -15.85 2.66 -31.21
CA HIS A 57 -14.90 1.63 -30.77
C HIS A 57 -15.12 0.29 -31.47
N SER A 58 -14.03 -0.39 -31.79
CA SER A 58 -14.08 -1.69 -32.50
C SER A 58 -14.19 -2.89 -31.55
N TYR A 59 -13.80 -2.71 -30.28
CA TYR A 59 -13.73 -3.74 -29.25
C TYR A 59 -14.34 -3.26 -27.93
N ILE A 60 -14.24 -4.08 -26.87
CA ILE A 60 -14.75 -3.74 -25.54
C ILE A 60 -14.15 -2.42 -25.04
N ILE A 61 -15.02 -1.60 -24.47
CA ILE A 61 -14.65 -0.33 -23.87
C ILE A 61 -14.36 -0.59 -22.40
N HIS A 62 -13.19 -0.19 -21.92
CA HIS A 62 -12.76 -0.49 -20.55
C HIS A 62 -13.17 0.58 -19.55
N TYR A 63 -13.06 1.86 -19.93
CA TYR A 63 -13.27 2.97 -19.00
C TYR A 63 -13.91 4.17 -19.68
N CYS A 64 -14.68 4.94 -18.92
CA CYS A 64 -15.18 6.25 -19.32
C CYS A 64 -15.07 7.28 -18.20
N THR A 65 -14.91 8.54 -18.59
CA THR A 65 -14.86 9.65 -17.64
C THR A 65 -15.29 10.94 -18.32
N PHE A 66 -16.02 11.78 -17.59
CA PHE A 66 -16.35 13.12 -18.07
C PHE A 66 -15.19 14.09 -17.80
N SER A 67 -15.04 15.08 -18.67
CA SER A 67 -14.27 16.28 -18.33
C SER A 67 -14.85 16.93 -17.06
N PRO A 68 -14.04 17.62 -16.24
CA PRO A 68 -14.51 18.39 -15.08
C PRO A 68 -15.77 19.25 -15.31
N LEU A 69 -15.91 19.86 -16.50
CA LEU A 69 -17.10 20.66 -16.87
C LEU A 69 -18.27 19.85 -17.45
N GLY A 70 -18.12 18.55 -17.64
CA GLY A 70 -19.16 17.66 -18.20
C GLY A 70 -19.44 17.82 -19.70
N THR A 71 -18.69 18.66 -20.42
CA THR A 71 -18.92 18.95 -21.84
C THR A 71 -18.36 17.89 -22.78
N ILE A 72 -17.30 17.20 -22.36
CA ILE A 72 -16.60 16.17 -23.14
C ILE A 72 -16.62 14.87 -22.34
N LEU A 73 -16.85 13.75 -23.02
CA LEU A 73 -16.67 12.40 -22.46
C LEU A 73 -15.44 11.76 -23.10
N ALA A 74 -14.58 11.16 -22.30
CA ALA A 74 -13.49 10.32 -22.78
C ALA A 74 -13.83 8.84 -22.58
N THR A 75 -13.47 8.02 -23.57
CA THR A 75 -13.62 6.56 -23.52
C THR A 75 -12.37 5.88 -24.05
N CYS A 76 -11.99 4.76 -23.45
CA CYS A 76 -10.83 3.96 -23.88
C CYS A 76 -11.19 2.48 -24.04
N SER A 77 -10.53 1.81 -24.99
CA SER A 77 -10.90 0.46 -25.41
C SER A 77 -9.69 -0.42 -25.74
N THR A 78 -9.94 -1.73 -25.84
CA THR A 78 -8.99 -2.73 -26.35
C THR A 78 -8.52 -2.47 -27.77
N ASP A 79 -9.23 -1.65 -28.54
CA ASP A 79 -8.81 -1.24 -29.88
C ASP A 79 -7.59 -0.29 -29.90
N GLY A 80 -7.05 0.04 -28.73
CA GLY A 80 -5.91 0.95 -28.56
C GLY A 80 -6.25 2.41 -28.83
N LYS A 81 -7.54 2.75 -28.85
CA LYS A 81 -8.04 4.11 -29.09
C LYS A 81 -8.61 4.73 -27.83
N LEU A 82 -8.35 6.01 -27.72
CA LEU A 82 -8.97 6.93 -26.78
C LEU A 82 -9.83 7.91 -27.59
N ILE A 83 -11.14 7.91 -27.37
CA ILE A 83 -12.07 8.75 -28.13
C ILE A 83 -12.66 9.80 -27.19
N LEU A 84 -12.68 11.05 -27.65
CA LEU A 84 -13.35 12.17 -27.00
C LEU A 84 -14.64 12.48 -27.74
N TRP A 85 -15.75 12.47 -27.01
CA TRP A 85 -17.09 12.71 -27.50
C TRP A 85 -17.61 14.05 -27.01
N ASP A 86 -18.27 14.79 -27.88
CA ASP A 86 -19.09 15.92 -27.44
C ASP A 86 -20.38 15.38 -26.81
N VAL A 87 -20.64 15.76 -25.55
CA VAL A 87 -21.76 15.22 -24.78
C VAL A 87 -23.10 15.85 -25.19
N LYS A 88 -23.10 16.95 -25.96
CA LYS A 88 -24.32 17.58 -26.49
C LYS A 88 -24.70 16.99 -27.84
N THR A 89 -23.73 16.79 -28.73
CA THR A 89 -24.01 16.31 -30.11
C THR A 89 -23.85 14.81 -30.27
N GLY A 90 -23.03 14.16 -29.44
CA GLY A 90 -22.63 12.76 -29.60
C GLY A 90 -21.54 12.53 -30.66
N GLU A 91 -20.99 13.61 -31.23
CA GLU A 91 -19.96 13.49 -32.27
C GLU A 91 -18.56 13.27 -31.68
N ILE A 92 -17.68 12.64 -32.46
CA ILE A 92 -16.27 12.46 -32.12
C ILE A 92 -15.54 13.79 -32.28
N ARG A 93 -15.10 14.38 -31.16
CA ARG A 93 -14.33 15.63 -31.12
C ARG A 93 -12.85 15.39 -31.40
N ALA A 94 -12.30 14.32 -30.83
CA ALA A 94 -10.92 13.91 -31.04
C ALA A 94 -10.79 12.39 -30.87
N GLN A 95 -9.78 11.83 -31.53
CA GLN A 95 -9.40 10.44 -31.41
C GLN A 95 -7.89 10.38 -31.30
N PHE A 96 -7.40 9.62 -30.32
CA PHE A 96 -6.00 9.34 -30.11
C PHE A 96 -5.80 7.84 -30.24
N GLU A 97 -4.70 7.45 -30.89
CA GLU A 97 -4.33 6.06 -31.07
C GLU A 97 -2.99 5.84 -30.38
N HIS A 98 -2.92 4.84 -29.51
CA HIS A 98 -1.68 4.47 -28.85
C HIS A 98 -0.66 3.98 -29.88
N GLU A 99 0.62 4.37 -29.76
CA GLU A 99 1.66 4.06 -30.76
C GLU A 99 1.79 2.55 -31.04
N SER A 100 1.73 1.74 -29.98
CA SER A 100 1.80 0.28 -30.04
C SER A 100 0.47 -0.39 -30.34
N LYS A 101 -0.63 0.37 -30.43
CA LYS A 101 -2.02 -0.13 -30.58
C LYS A 101 -2.42 -1.13 -29.49
N SER A 102 -1.75 -1.08 -28.34
CA SER A 102 -2.05 -1.87 -27.16
C SER A 102 -3.37 -1.43 -26.52
N SER A 103 -4.01 -2.35 -25.79
CA SER A 103 -5.30 -2.10 -25.14
C SER A 103 -5.19 -1.02 -24.05
N ILE A 104 -6.01 0.03 -24.15
CA ILE A 104 -6.05 1.10 -23.14
C ILE A 104 -7.07 0.71 -22.06
N ARG A 105 -6.58 0.52 -20.83
CA ARG A 105 -7.40 0.04 -19.71
C ARG A 105 -8.09 1.16 -18.94
N VAL A 106 -7.46 2.33 -18.83
CA VAL A 106 -7.98 3.45 -18.03
C VAL A 106 -7.59 4.79 -18.65
N CYS A 107 -8.43 5.80 -18.49
CA CYS A 107 -8.13 7.18 -18.86
C CYS A 107 -8.72 8.19 -17.87
N LYS A 108 -8.05 9.34 -17.70
CA LYS A 108 -8.49 10.44 -16.82
C LYS A 108 -8.17 11.80 -17.43
N PHE A 109 -9.08 12.76 -17.29
CA PHE A 109 -8.80 14.16 -17.63
C PHE A 109 -7.90 14.81 -16.57
N SER A 110 -7.08 15.76 -17.01
CA SER A 110 -6.49 16.72 -16.08
C SER A 110 -7.59 17.64 -15.50
N PRO A 111 -7.40 18.21 -14.30
CA PRO A 111 -8.40 19.07 -13.66
C PRO A 111 -8.76 20.33 -14.48
N ASP A 112 -7.84 20.83 -15.29
CA ASP A 112 -8.04 21.96 -16.21
C ASP A 112 -8.65 21.56 -17.57
N SER A 113 -8.91 20.26 -17.80
CA SER A 113 -9.40 19.69 -19.07
C SER A 113 -8.50 19.96 -20.29
N SER A 114 -7.23 20.36 -20.10
CA SER A 114 -6.31 20.63 -21.22
C SER A 114 -5.61 19.36 -21.72
N ARG A 115 -5.47 18.35 -20.83
CA ARG A 115 -4.76 17.10 -21.08
C ARG A 115 -5.63 15.90 -20.75
N ILE A 116 -5.29 14.77 -21.34
CA ILE A 116 -5.84 13.48 -20.98
C ILE A 116 -4.72 12.47 -20.81
N VAL A 117 -4.80 11.65 -19.77
CA VAL A 117 -3.87 10.55 -19.53
C VAL A 117 -4.53 9.22 -19.83
N SER A 118 -3.77 8.30 -20.41
CA SER A 118 -4.18 6.93 -20.71
C SER A 118 -3.18 5.93 -20.14
N GLY A 119 -3.67 4.85 -19.54
CA GLY A 119 -2.87 3.72 -19.06
C GLY A 119 -3.15 2.49 -19.91
N SER A 120 -2.08 1.85 -20.37
CA SER A 120 -2.16 0.79 -21.37
C SER A 120 -1.58 -0.54 -20.89
N GLU A 121 -1.85 -1.59 -21.67
CA GLU A 121 -1.36 -2.96 -21.47
C GLU A 121 0.11 -3.15 -21.90
N ASP A 122 0.71 -2.18 -22.59
CA ASP A 122 2.17 -2.18 -22.88
C ASP A 122 2.98 -1.43 -21.82
N ASP A 123 2.49 -1.42 -20.58
CA ASP A 123 3.14 -0.86 -19.39
C ASP A 123 3.41 0.65 -19.43
N LYS A 124 2.88 1.31 -20.48
CA LYS A 124 3.06 2.74 -20.72
C LYS A 124 1.87 3.54 -20.24
N ILE A 125 2.21 4.75 -19.81
CA ILE A 125 1.24 5.82 -19.55
C ILE A 125 1.48 6.92 -20.58
N CYS A 126 0.45 7.32 -21.31
CA CYS A 126 0.56 8.39 -22.30
C CYS A 126 -0.26 9.60 -21.87
N ILE A 127 0.34 10.79 -21.92
CA ILE A 127 -0.34 12.08 -21.74
C ILE A 127 -0.48 12.75 -23.10
N TRP A 128 -1.72 13.12 -23.42
CA TRP A 128 -2.10 13.75 -24.67
C TRP A 128 -2.60 15.17 -24.43
N GLU A 129 -2.29 16.07 -25.34
CA GLU A 129 -2.85 17.41 -25.36
C GLU A 129 -4.13 17.42 -26.17
N ILE A 130 -5.22 17.91 -25.59
CA ILE A 130 -6.54 17.84 -26.21
C ILE A 130 -6.67 18.84 -27.36
N ALA A 131 -6.06 20.02 -27.23
CA ALA A 131 -6.15 21.08 -28.24
C ALA A 131 -5.38 20.74 -29.52
N THR A 132 -4.14 20.29 -29.39
CA THR A 132 -3.26 19.99 -30.53
C THR A 132 -3.43 18.56 -31.05
N LYS A 133 -4.09 17.69 -30.28
CA LYS A 133 -4.28 16.27 -30.54
C LYS A 133 -2.96 15.48 -30.61
N GLN A 134 -1.92 15.97 -29.94
CA GLN A 134 -0.59 15.37 -29.96
C GLN A 134 -0.29 14.61 -28.67
N LEU A 135 0.54 13.58 -28.80
CA LEU A 135 1.17 12.95 -27.65
C LEU A 135 2.18 13.94 -27.06
N ILE A 136 1.99 14.32 -25.80
CA ILE A 136 2.95 15.16 -25.08
C ILE A 136 4.10 14.28 -24.61
N ARG A 137 3.77 13.17 -23.94
CA ARG A 137 4.73 12.28 -23.28
C ARG A 137 4.19 10.86 -23.11
N SER A 138 5.11 9.91 -23.13
CA SER A 138 4.91 8.53 -22.65
C SER A 138 5.83 8.26 -21.46
N PHE A 139 5.29 7.73 -20.36
CA PHE A 139 6.05 7.23 -19.23
C PHE A 139 6.16 5.71 -19.31
N SER A 140 7.36 5.21 -19.07
CA SER A 140 7.68 3.78 -18.96
C SER A 140 8.31 3.52 -17.60
N GLY A 141 7.95 2.40 -16.96
CA GLY A 141 8.50 2.05 -15.65
C GLY A 141 7.65 1.05 -14.87
N HIS A 142 6.40 0.85 -15.29
CA HIS A 142 5.64 -0.32 -14.86
C HIS A 142 6.24 -1.58 -15.49
N GLU A 143 6.14 -2.70 -14.78
CA GLU A 143 6.51 -4.03 -15.27
C GLU A 143 5.29 -4.85 -15.73
N ASP A 144 4.10 -4.23 -15.69
CA ASP A 144 2.82 -4.83 -16.05
C ASP A 144 1.82 -3.72 -16.42
N THR A 145 0.65 -4.14 -16.91
CA THR A 145 -0.45 -3.31 -17.39
C THR A 145 -0.82 -2.21 -16.40
N VAL A 146 -1.04 -1.00 -16.91
CA VAL A 146 -1.49 0.11 -16.07
C VAL A 146 -3.01 0.03 -15.91
N GLN A 147 -3.48 -0.44 -14.75
CA GLN A 147 -4.91 -0.64 -14.49
C GLN A 147 -5.56 0.53 -13.76
N ALA A 148 -4.80 1.26 -12.94
CA ALA A 148 -5.30 2.35 -12.12
C ALA A 148 -4.59 3.66 -12.48
N LEU A 149 -5.33 4.76 -12.61
CA LEU A 149 -4.81 6.11 -12.82
C LEU A 149 -5.65 7.15 -12.08
N ALA A 150 -4.98 8.11 -11.43
CA ALA A 150 -5.61 9.23 -10.75
C ALA A 150 -4.75 10.50 -10.89
N TYR A 151 -5.38 11.59 -11.35
CA TYR A 151 -4.80 12.93 -11.28
C TYR A 151 -4.99 13.51 -9.89
N SER A 152 -3.97 14.18 -9.37
CA SER A 152 -4.16 15.04 -8.20
C SER A 152 -5.12 16.19 -8.54
N PRO A 153 -5.90 16.70 -7.57
CA PRO A 153 -6.85 17.79 -7.82
C PRO A 153 -6.21 19.09 -8.31
N ASP A 154 -4.94 19.32 -7.98
CA ASP A 154 -4.13 20.44 -8.47
C ASP A 154 -3.54 20.21 -9.88
N GLY A 155 -3.62 18.99 -10.41
CA GLY A 155 -3.13 18.62 -11.74
C GLY A 155 -1.61 18.45 -11.84
N HIS A 156 -0.86 18.59 -10.75
CA HIS A 156 0.60 18.51 -10.76
C HIS A 156 1.14 17.08 -10.68
N PHE A 157 0.39 16.16 -10.10
CA PHE A 157 0.81 14.78 -9.87
C PHE A 157 -0.14 13.79 -10.53
N LEU A 158 0.42 12.64 -10.89
CA LEU A 158 -0.32 11.50 -11.37
C LEU A 158 0.07 10.29 -10.52
N VAL A 159 -0.92 9.52 -10.06
CA VAL A 159 -0.70 8.23 -9.44
C VAL A 159 -1.18 7.15 -10.38
N SER A 160 -0.39 6.10 -10.52
CA SER A 160 -0.74 4.93 -11.32
C SER A 160 -0.49 3.64 -10.55
N GLY A 161 -1.33 2.63 -10.76
CA GLY A 161 -1.20 1.32 -10.13
C GLY A 161 -1.19 0.16 -11.13
N CYS A 162 -0.47 -0.89 -10.78
CA CYS A 162 -0.31 -2.10 -11.59
C CYS A 162 -0.85 -3.37 -10.88
N PRO A 163 -1.06 -4.46 -11.63
CA PRO A 163 -1.44 -5.76 -11.08
C PRO A 163 -0.42 -6.38 -10.12
N ASN A 164 0.83 -5.94 -10.15
CA ASN A 164 1.85 -6.43 -9.22
C ASN A 164 1.70 -5.85 -7.82
N GLY A 165 0.89 -4.80 -7.65
CA GLY A 165 0.59 -4.22 -6.33
C GLY A 165 1.27 -2.89 -6.08
N ASP A 166 2.11 -2.44 -7.00
CA ASP A 166 2.90 -1.22 -6.84
C ASP A 166 2.11 0.02 -7.22
N LEU A 167 2.41 1.13 -6.54
CA LEU A 167 1.95 2.47 -6.89
C LEU A 167 3.13 3.34 -7.30
N PHE A 168 2.99 3.98 -8.45
CA PHE A 168 3.96 4.94 -8.96
C PHE A 168 3.36 6.34 -8.92
N VAL A 169 4.16 7.31 -8.48
CA VAL A 169 3.84 8.74 -8.53
C VAL A 169 4.66 9.39 -9.62
N TRP A 170 4.02 10.18 -10.46
CA TRP A 170 4.65 10.89 -11.56
C TRP A 170 4.41 12.40 -11.44
N ASP A 171 5.35 13.16 -11.97
CA ASP A 171 5.15 14.59 -12.23
C ASP A 171 4.35 14.75 -13.53
N ALA A 172 3.14 15.29 -13.41
CA ALA A 172 2.29 15.59 -14.56
C ALA A 172 2.62 16.94 -15.20
N ALA A 173 3.21 17.88 -14.45
CA ALA A 173 3.46 19.24 -14.87
C ALA A 173 4.78 19.37 -15.66
N TYR A 174 5.93 19.05 -15.04
CA TYR A 174 7.27 19.39 -15.54
C TYR A 174 8.05 18.20 -16.13
N GLY A 175 7.56 16.97 -15.95
CA GLY A 175 7.76 15.88 -16.91
C GLY A 175 9.18 15.33 -16.99
N HIS A 176 9.69 14.80 -15.87
CA HIS A 176 10.75 13.80 -15.97
C HIS A 176 10.11 12.46 -16.36
N GLY A 177 10.70 11.74 -17.31
CA GLY A 177 10.24 10.39 -17.72
C GLY A 177 10.38 9.32 -16.64
N ARG A 178 10.66 9.71 -15.39
CA ARG A 178 10.85 8.86 -14.21
C ARG A 178 9.76 9.18 -13.20
N TYR A 179 9.36 8.16 -12.45
CA TYR A 179 8.49 8.36 -11.29
C TYR A 179 9.23 9.15 -10.20
N LEU A 180 8.50 9.98 -9.46
CA LEU A 180 8.97 10.72 -8.29
C LEU A 180 9.07 9.83 -7.06
N SER A 181 8.13 8.89 -6.93
CA SER A 181 8.04 7.99 -5.78
C SER A 181 7.46 6.66 -6.24
N LEU A 182 8.02 5.57 -5.70
CA LEU A 182 7.54 4.20 -5.91
C LEU A 182 7.18 3.63 -4.55
N LYS A 183 5.92 3.21 -4.41
CA LYS A 183 5.46 2.44 -3.27
C LYS A 183 5.29 1.00 -3.69
N ILE A 184 6.27 0.18 -3.29
CA ILE A 184 6.28 -1.27 -3.51
C ILE A 184 5.26 -1.94 -2.60
N ASP A 185 4.59 -2.98 -3.11
CA ASP A 185 3.62 -3.81 -2.38
C ASP A 185 2.56 -2.95 -1.68
N ALA A 186 1.98 -1.97 -2.39
CA ALA A 186 0.88 -1.20 -1.87
C ALA A 186 -0.36 -2.08 -1.62
N HIS A 187 -0.58 -3.08 -2.48
CA HIS A 187 -1.58 -4.14 -2.33
C HIS A 187 -1.00 -5.51 -2.71
N ASP A 188 -1.17 -6.52 -1.86
CA ASP A 188 -0.52 -7.85 -1.99
C ASP A 188 -0.90 -8.64 -3.25
N MET A 189 -1.96 -8.24 -3.96
CA MET A 189 -2.46 -8.92 -5.16
C MET A 189 -2.77 -7.96 -6.33
N GLY A 190 -2.25 -6.74 -6.29
CA GLY A 190 -2.45 -5.78 -7.36
C GLY A 190 -3.43 -4.67 -7.05
N VAL A 191 -3.21 -3.54 -7.71
CA VAL A 191 -4.07 -2.35 -7.65
C VAL A 191 -5.01 -2.36 -8.84
N THR A 192 -6.31 -2.26 -8.58
CA THR A 192 -7.37 -2.26 -9.59
C THR A 192 -7.88 -0.86 -9.91
N CYS A 193 -7.88 0.04 -8.92
CA CYS A 193 -8.40 1.38 -9.03
C CYS A 193 -7.71 2.32 -8.05
N CYS A 194 -7.55 3.58 -8.42
CA CYS A 194 -7.11 4.64 -7.53
C CYS A 194 -7.86 5.94 -7.85
N GLU A 195 -8.12 6.75 -6.83
CA GLU A 195 -8.80 8.02 -6.97
C GLU A 195 -8.37 8.99 -5.87
N PHE A 196 -8.15 10.26 -6.23
CA PHE A 196 -7.93 11.32 -5.25
C PHE A 196 -9.25 11.88 -4.76
N SER A 197 -9.31 12.27 -3.48
CA SER A 197 -10.44 13.03 -2.95
C SER A 197 -10.57 14.38 -3.67
N PRO A 198 -11.78 14.77 -4.12
CA PRO A 198 -12.01 16.05 -4.79
C PRO A 198 -11.93 17.24 -3.83
N THR A 199 -12.32 17.03 -2.57
CA THR A 199 -12.19 18.02 -1.51
C THR A 199 -10.99 17.68 -0.64
N PHE A 200 -10.13 18.67 -0.51
CA PHE A 200 -8.91 18.66 0.29
C PHE A 200 -9.14 18.34 1.78
N GLY A 201 -8.14 17.75 2.45
CA GLY A 201 -8.07 17.56 3.91
C GLY A 201 -7.13 16.40 4.28
N SER A 202 -5.92 16.60 4.78
CA SER A 202 -5.55 17.46 5.90
C SER A 202 -4.30 18.31 5.60
N ALA A 203 -4.46 19.62 5.35
CA ALA A 203 -3.37 20.53 5.72
C ALA A 203 -3.24 20.43 7.24
N SER A 204 -2.22 19.69 7.70
CA SER A 204 -1.61 20.06 8.96
C SER A 204 -1.26 21.54 8.84
N LYS A 205 -1.76 22.35 9.76
CA LYS A 205 -1.55 23.79 9.82
C LYS A 205 -0.11 24.09 10.28
N THR A 206 0.87 23.46 9.65
CA THR A 206 2.26 23.47 10.12
C THR A 206 3.28 23.93 9.09
N ASP A 207 2.98 24.02 7.79
CA ASP A 207 3.89 24.72 6.85
C ASP A 207 3.19 25.05 5.53
N CYS A 208 3.28 26.30 5.08
CA CYS A 208 2.67 26.79 3.82
C CYS A 208 3.29 26.18 2.55
N LEU A 209 4.27 25.28 2.71
CA LEU A 209 5.02 24.65 1.63
C LEU A 209 4.68 23.18 1.45
N VAL A 210 3.72 22.60 2.18
CA VAL A 210 3.42 21.16 2.08
C VAL A 210 1.95 20.93 1.72
N VAL A 211 1.71 20.25 0.61
CA VAL A 211 0.38 19.84 0.13
C VAL A 211 0.10 18.43 0.63
N ASN A 212 -1.04 18.25 1.28
CA ASN A 212 -1.51 16.94 1.75
C ASN A 212 -2.84 16.60 1.06
N LEU A 213 -2.84 15.52 0.29
CA LEU A 213 -3.98 15.01 -0.43
C LEU A 213 -4.38 13.64 0.12
N LEU A 214 -5.66 13.33 0.01
CA LEU A 214 -6.19 12.01 0.33
C LEU A 214 -6.33 11.21 -0.97
N LEU A 215 -5.75 10.01 -1.00
CA LEU A 215 -5.85 9.07 -2.10
C LEU A 215 -6.48 7.77 -1.59
N ALA A 216 -7.49 7.27 -2.30
CA ALA A 216 -8.02 5.93 -2.11
C ALA A 216 -7.48 4.99 -3.18
N THR A 217 -7.16 3.77 -2.80
CA THR A 217 -6.79 2.70 -3.74
C THR A 217 -7.56 1.43 -3.41
N CYS A 218 -7.88 0.67 -4.45
CA CYS A 218 -8.53 -0.63 -4.36
C CYS A 218 -7.56 -1.70 -4.85
N GLY A 219 -7.59 -2.86 -4.18
CA GLY A 219 -6.79 -3.99 -4.59
C GLY A 219 -7.55 -5.30 -4.68
N LYS A 220 -6.87 -6.27 -5.30
CA LYS A 220 -7.31 -7.67 -5.31
C LYS A 220 -7.06 -8.37 -3.97
N ASP A 221 -6.45 -7.68 -3.01
CA ASP A 221 -6.32 -8.11 -1.61
C ASP A 221 -7.61 -7.90 -0.78
N HIS A 222 -8.73 -7.56 -1.45
CA HIS A 222 -10.05 -7.29 -0.85
C HIS A 222 -10.11 -6.03 0.01
N LEU A 223 -9.06 -5.21 -0.03
CA LEU A 223 -8.95 -4.00 0.78
C LEU A 223 -9.15 -2.75 -0.06
N VAL A 224 -9.77 -1.76 0.57
CA VAL A 224 -9.63 -0.37 0.17
C VAL A 224 -8.59 0.26 1.10
N LYS A 225 -7.55 0.89 0.56
CA LYS A 225 -6.52 1.56 1.36
C LYS A 225 -6.61 3.07 1.15
N LEU A 226 -6.45 3.80 2.25
CA LEU A 226 -6.43 5.26 2.28
C LEU A 226 -5.02 5.74 2.57
N TRP A 227 -4.57 6.66 1.72
CA TRP A 227 -3.21 7.16 1.70
C TRP A 227 -3.23 8.67 1.92
N THR A 228 -2.35 9.13 2.79
CA THR A 228 -1.95 10.52 2.83
C THR A 228 -0.83 10.70 1.82
N PHE A 229 -1.10 11.49 0.80
CA PHE A 229 -0.14 11.92 -0.20
C PHE A 229 0.39 13.28 0.21
N THR A 230 1.68 13.35 0.52
CA THR A 230 2.34 14.58 0.97
C THR A 230 3.37 14.99 -0.07
N ALA A 231 3.27 16.21 -0.58
CA ALA A 231 4.24 16.78 -1.52
C ALA A 231 4.65 18.17 -1.05
N GLN A 232 5.95 18.46 -1.07
CA GLN A 232 6.44 19.78 -0.73
C GLN A 232 6.52 20.67 -1.98
N VAL A 233 5.89 21.84 -1.94
CA VAL A 233 5.87 22.84 -3.00
C VAL A 233 7.31 23.24 -3.32
N GLY A 234 7.73 23.00 -4.57
CA GLY A 234 9.08 23.30 -5.05
C GLY A 234 10.11 22.18 -4.83
N SER A 235 9.71 21.04 -4.26
CA SER A 235 10.53 19.83 -4.15
C SER A 235 9.98 18.71 -5.05
N SER A 236 10.85 17.81 -5.49
CA SER A 236 10.46 16.55 -6.14
C SER A 236 10.14 15.44 -5.14
N GLU A 237 10.29 15.71 -3.84
CA GLU A 237 10.01 14.74 -2.79
C GLU A 237 8.50 14.59 -2.56
N VAL A 238 8.05 13.35 -2.73
CA VAL A 238 6.66 12.96 -2.50
C VAL A 238 6.62 11.73 -1.59
N LEU A 239 5.82 11.83 -0.54
CA LEU A 239 5.59 10.77 0.42
C LEU A 239 4.16 10.22 0.30
N LEU A 240 4.06 8.90 0.11
CA LEU A 240 2.81 8.16 0.18
C LEU A 240 2.79 7.35 1.48
N LYS A 241 1.94 7.76 2.42
CA LYS A 241 1.76 7.06 3.71
C LYS A 241 0.36 6.46 3.80
N CYS A 242 0.26 5.14 3.83
CA CYS A 242 -0.97 4.46 4.18
C CYS A 242 -1.30 4.74 5.65
N HIS A 243 -2.48 5.30 5.92
CA HIS A 243 -2.92 5.55 7.30
C HIS A 243 -4.15 4.72 7.69
N ALA A 244 -4.92 4.20 6.73
CA ALA A 244 -6.01 3.27 7.01
C ALA A 244 -6.15 2.20 5.91
N SER A 245 -6.37 0.96 6.35
CA SER A 245 -6.80 -0.15 5.51
C SER A 245 -8.23 -0.50 5.92
N LEU A 246 -9.15 -0.53 4.97
CA LEU A 246 -10.57 -0.69 5.20
C LEU A 246 -10.99 -2.13 4.86
N PRO A 247 -11.03 -3.04 5.85
CA PRO A 247 -11.54 -4.38 5.63
C PRO A 247 -13.06 -4.37 5.52
N GLY A 248 -13.60 -5.18 4.62
CA GLY A 248 -15.03 -5.40 4.54
C GLY A 248 -15.45 -6.25 3.36
N HIS A 249 -14.89 -5.99 2.18
CA HIS A 249 -15.18 -6.83 1.02
C HIS A 249 -14.65 -8.24 1.21
N SER A 250 -15.38 -9.23 0.70
CA SER A 250 -14.98 -10.64 0.77
C SER A 250 -14.25 -11.12 -0.48
N ASP A 251 -14.14 -10.25 -1.49
CA ASP A 251 -13.48 -10.54 -2.77
C ASP A 251 -12.90 -9.25 -3.38
N PHE A 252 -12.22 -9.35 -4.53
CA PHE A 252 -11.45 -8.28 -5.18
C PHE A 252 -12.25 -6.98 -5.28
N VAL A 253 -11.67 -5.88 -4.78
CA VAL A 253 -12.29 -4.56 -4.94
C VAL A 253 -11.93 -4.06 -6.33
N MET A 254 -12.93 -3.80 -7.17
CA MET A 254 -12.74 -3.46 -8.57
C MET A 254 -12.70 -1.96 -8.82
N CYS A 255 -13.40 -1.18 -8.01
CA CYS A 255 -13.53 0.26 -8.19
C CYS A 255 -13.73 0.97 -6.86
N CYS A 256 -13.34 2.24 -6.83
CA CYS A 256 -13.81 3.19 -5.83
C CYS A 256 -14.12 4.53 -6.48
N ALA A 257 -14.95 5.32 -5.83
CA ALA A 257 -15.28 6.68 -6.23
C ALA A 257 -15.55 7.54 -5.00
N PHE A 258 -15.01 8.75 -4.95
CA PHE A 258 -15.36 9.72 -3.93
C PHE A 258 -16.68 10.40 -4.28
N SER A 259 -17.44 10.75 -3.24
CA SER A 259 -18.51 11.73 -3.36
C SER A 259 -17.94 13.10 -3.77
N PRO A 260 -18.76 13.98 -4.39
CA PRO A 260 -18.30 15.29 -4.84
C PRO A 260 -17.72 16.16 -3.72
N LEU A 261 -18.20 15.99 -2.49
CA LEU A 261 -17.71 16.69 -1.30
C LEU A 261 -16.66 15.89 -0.50
N GLY A 262 -16.19 14.76 -1.03
CA GLY A 262 -15.16 13.90 -0.43
C GLY A 262 -15.48 13.33 0.96
N ASN A 263 -16.71 13.48 1.45
CA ASN A 263 -17.15 13.02 2.77
C ASN A 263 -17.56 11.55 2.80
N LEU A 264 -17.86 10.99 1.63
CA LEU A 264 -18.13 9.58 1.39
C LEU A 264 -17.20 9.02 0.33
N LEU A 265 -16.81 7.75 0.52
CA LEU A 265 -16.13 6.93 -0.48
C LEU A 265 -17.00 5.69 -0.74
N ALA A 266 -17.27 5.39 -2.00
CA ALA A 266 -17.89 4.13 -2.41
C ALA A 266 -16.82 3.17 -2.93
N SER A 267 -17.00 1.88 -2.69
CA SER A 267 -16.22 0.82 -3.33
C SER A 267 -17.12 -0.31 -3.81
N GLY A 268 -16.79 -0.86 -4.98
CA GLY A 268 -17.48 -2.01 -5.56
C GLY A 268 -16.55 -3.18 -5.78
N SER A 269 -17.07 -4.39 -5.58
CA SER A 269 -16.26 -5.61 -5.54
C SER A 269 -16.84 -6.76 -6.37
N LEU A 270 -15.97 -7.73 -6.61
CA LEU A 270 -16.27 -9.07 -7.12
C LEU A 270 -17.24 -9.84 -6.22
N ASP A 271 -17.35 -9.48 -4.94
CA ASP A 271 -18.33 -10.02 -3.99
C ASP A 271 -19.78 -9.56 -4.26
N LYS A 272 -19.98 -8.77 -5.33
CA LYS A 272 -21.28 -8.25 -5.80
C LYS A 272 -21.90 -7.20 -4.88
N SER A 273 -21.15 -6.72 -3.89
CA SER A 273 -21.57 -5.68 -2.97
C SER A 273 -20.98 -4.31 -3.33
N ILE A 274 -21.64 -3.29 -2.79
CA ILE A 274 -21.08 -1.95 -2.67
C ILE A 274 -20.90 -1.65 -1.19
N ARG A 275 -19.79 -1.01 -0.84
CA ARG A 275 -19.56 -0.48 0.51
C ARG A 275 -19.37 1.02 0.46
N LEU A 276 -19.88 1.69 1.48
CA LEU A 276 -19.73 3.12 1.70
C LEU A 276 -18.92 3.36 2.96
N TRP A 277 -17.94 4.24 2.86
CA TRP A 277 -16.95 4.50 3.89
C TRP A 277 -16.90 5.98 4.23
N ASN A 278 -16.52 6.28 5.47
CA ASN A 278 -16.05 7.60 5.85
C ASN A 278 -14.54 7.67 5.57
N PRO A 279 -14.10 8.42 4.56
CA PRO A 279 -12.71 8.44 4.16
C PRO A 279 -11.80 9.23 5.12
N LEU A 280 -12.36 10.09 5.98
CA LEU A 280 -11.56 10.84 6.97
C LEU A 280 -11.30 10.02 8.24
N LYS A 281 -12.29 9.23 8.66
CA LYS A 281 -12.18 8.37 9.84
C LYS A 281 -11.68 6.96 9.54
N GLY A 282 -11.77 6.54 8.27
CA GLY A 282 -11.47 5.17 7.87
C GLY A 282 -12.49 4.15 8.40
N GLU A 283 -13.76 4.55 8.51
CA GLU A 283 -14.82 3.72 9.07
C GLU A 283 -15.80 3.25 7.98
N ALA A 284 -16.28 2.01 8.09
CA ALA A 284 -17.38 1.52 7.26
C ALA A 284 -18.70 2.14 7.73
N LEU A 285 -19.44 2.77 6.83
CA LEU A 285 -20.73 3.42 7.13
C LEU A 285 -21.92 2.53 6.78
N PHE A 286 -21.89 1.93 5.59
CA PHE A 286 -23.00 1.16 5.07
C PHE A 286 -22.52 0.14 4.03
N ALA A 287 -23.27 -0.95 3.88
CA ALA A 287 -23.04 -1.95 2.84
C ALA A 287 -24.36 -2.24 2.11
N ILE A 288 -24.29 -2.32 0.79
CA ILE A 288 -25.35 -2.82 -0.07
C ILE A 288 -24.93 -4.22 -0.50
N ASP A 289 -25.25 -5.19 0.34
CA ASP A 289 -25.00 -6.60 0.04
C ASP A 289 -25.90 -7.06 -1.11
N ALA A 290 -25.37 -7.93 -1.98
CA ALA A 290 -26.08 -8.39 -3.18
C ALA A 290 -26.65 -7.23 -4.05
N CYS A 291 -25.92 -6.12 -4.13
CA CYS A 291 -26.23 -4.97 -4.98
C CYS A 291 -26.51 -5.41 -6.43
N HIS A 292 -25.74 -6.36 -6.94
CA HIS A 292 -25.85 -6.92 -8.29
C HIS A 292 -25.80 -8.46 -8.29
N ASN A 293 -26.17 -9.08 -9.43
CA ASN A 293 -26.13 -10.54 -9.57
C ASN A 293 -24.73 -11.06 -9.96
N ARG A 294 -23.87 -10.17 -10.45
CA ARG A 294 -22.46 -10.42 -10.79
C ARG A 294 -21.58 -9.28 -10.26
N ILE A 295 -20.29 -9.36 -10.58
CA ILE A 295 -19.21 -8.43 -10.25
C ILE A 295 -19.67 -6.98 -10.40
N VAL A 296 -19.45 -6.14 -9.40
CA VAL A 296 -19.61 -4.69 -9.55
C VAL A 296 -18.32 -4.11 -10.11
N THR A 297 -18.38 -3.64 -11.36
CA THR A 297 -17.19 -3.21 -12.12
C THR A 297 -16.86 -1.75 -11.90
N SER A 298 -17.87 -0.92 -11.64
CA SER A 298 -17.70 0.52 -11.54
C SER A 298 -18.79 1.14 -10.65
N CYS A 299 -18.42 2.21 -9.95
CA CYS A 299 -19.33 3.04 -9.20
C CYS A 299 -19.00 4.52 -9.42
N ALA A 300 -20.01 5.39 -9.33
CA ALA A 300 -19.86 6.83 -9.44
C ALA A 300 -20.97 7.54 -8.66
N PHE A 301 -20.64 8.67 -8.05
CA PHE A 301 -21.64 9.56 -7.45
C PHE A 301 -22.14 10.57 -8.48
N THR A 302 -23.41 10.96 -8.37
CA THR A 302 -23.92 12.17 -9.03
C THR A 302 -23.28 13.41 -8.40
N VAL A 303 -23.22 14.51 -9.16
CA VAL A 303 -22.53 15.74 -8.71
C VAL A 303 -23.20 16.42 -7.51
N ASP A 304 -24.49 16.16 -7.30
CA ASP A 304 -25.21 16.57 -6.09
C ASP A 304 -24.96 15.65 -4.88
N GLY A 305 -24.26 14.53 -5.07
CA GLY A 305 -23.96 13.53 -4.06
C GLY A 305 -25.16 12.70 -3.58
N GLN A 306 -26.37 12.94 -4.11
CA GLN A 306 -27.59 12.30 -3.62
C GLN A 306 -27.78 10.87 -4.12
N TYR A 307 -27.17 10.54 -5.26
CA TYR A 307 -27.33 9.26 -5.91
C TYR A 307 -25.98 8.59 -6.12
N LEU A 308 -26.00 7.26 -5.94
CA LEU A 308 -24.90 6.38 -6.28
C LEU A 308 -25.31 5.56 -7.51
N ILE A 309 -24.46 5.55 -8.52
CA ILE A 309 -24.63 4.73 -9.72
C ILE A 309 -23.65 3.57 -9.66
N THR A 310 -24.14 2.37 -9.97
CA THR A 310 -23.35 1.14 -9.93
C THR A 310 -23.51 0.38 -11.24
N GLY A 311 -22.40 0.02 -11.86
CA GLY A 311 -22.35 -0.79 -13.08
C GLY A 311 -21.83 -2.20 -12.80
N SER A 312 -22.37 -3.19 -13.49
CA SER A 312 -22.02 -4.59 -13.25
C SER A 312 -21.92 -5.44 -14.52
N MET A 313 -21.16 -6.52 -14.42
CA MET A 313 -21.14 -7.59 -15.42
C MET A 313 -22.46 -8.38 -15.51
N ASP A 314 -23.48 -8.06 -14.70
CA ASP A 314 -24.86 -8.54 -14.91
C ASP A 314 -25.60 -7.75 -16.00
N ARG A 315 -24.89 -6.84 -16.69
CA ARG A 315 -25.36 -5.99 -17.80
C ARG A 315 -26.34 -4.91 -17.37
N THR A 316 -26.45 -4.67 -16.06
CA THR A 316 -27.30 -3.63 -15.52
C THR A 316 -26.50 -2.49 -14.91
N VAL A 317 -27.10 -1.30 -14.97
CA VAL A 317 -26.70 -0.14 -14.19
C VAL A 317 -27.82 0.16 -13.21
N LYS A 318 -27.49 0.24 -11.92
CA LYS A 318 -28.46 0.53 -10.87
C LYS A 318 -28.18 1.90 -10.28
N ILE A 319 -29.25 2.62 -9.96
CA ILE A 319 -29.19 3.96 -9.37
C ILE A 319 -29.83 3.93 -8.01
N TRP A 320 -29.07 4.34 -7.01
CA TRP A 320 -29.42 4.25 -5.60
C TRP A 320 -29.57 5.65 -5.01
N LYS A 321 -30.69 5.93 -4.36
CA LYS A 321 -30.83 7.11 -3.50
C LYS A 321 -30.09 6.86 -2.22
N LEU A 322 -29.18 7.75 -1.87
CA LEU A 322 -28.57 7.75 -0.54
C LEU A 322 -29.37 8.69 0.35
N THR A 323 -30.07 8.10 1.32
CA THR A 323 -30.78 8.84 2.35
C THR A 323 -30.14 8.56 3.68
N ASP A 324 -29.61 9.59 4.32
CA ASP A 324 -29.23 9.49 5.71
C ASP A 324 -30.43 9.83 6.59
N THR A 325 -30.80 8.93 7.49
CA THR A 325 -31.85 9.20 8.48
C THR A 325 -31.39 10.22 9.55
N THR A 326 -30.08 10.55 9.58
CA THR A 326 -29.48 11.60 10.42
C THR A 326 -28.51 12.49 9.63
N ARG A 327 -28.96 13.12 8.53
CA ARG A 327 -28.32 14.24 7.80
C ARG A 327 -26.77 14.30 7.80
N ILE A 328 -26.10 13.40 7.09
CA ILE A 328 -24.72 13.60 6.58
C ILE A 328 -24.69 14.47 5.30
N MET A 329 -25.84 14.84 4.73
CA MET A 329 -25.93 15.66 3.51
C MET A 329 -26.23 17.16 3.75
N LEU A 330 -26.43 17.59 5.00
CA LEU A 330 -26.75 18.99 5.35
C LEU A 330 -26.00 19.45 6.62
N GLY A 331 -24.70 19.16 6.68
CA GLY A 331 -23.78 19.62 7.74
C GLY A 331 -22.84 20.74 7.32
N LEU A 332 -23.17 21.54 6.28
CA LEU A 332 -22.36 22.70 5.85
C LEU A 332 -23.22 23.90 5.41
N ASN A 333 -24.38 24.13 6.04
CA ASN A 333 -25.01 25.46 6.11
C ASN A 333 -24.99 26.03 7.53
N GLY A 334 -23.94 25.66 8.27
CA GLY A 334 -23.50 26.31 9.49
C GLY A 334 -21.99 26.36 9.42
N TYR A 335 -21.44 27.40 8.80
CA TYR A 335 -20.25 28.00 9.36
C TYR A 335 -20.74 28.72 10.63
N GLU A 336 -21.12 27.95 11.64
CA GLU A 336 -20.92 28.43 12.99
C GLU A 336 -19.40 28.54 13.05
N GLN A 337 -18.92 29.79 13.13
CA GLN A 337 -17.60 30.03 13.69
C GLN A 337 -17.47 29.05 14.86
N PRO A 338 -16.40 28.24 14.95
CA PRO A 338 -16.15 27.57 16.21
C PRO A 338 -16.16 28.70 17.24
N GLU A 339 -17.16 28.68 18.13
CA GLU A 339 -17.14 29.51 19.32
C GLU A 339 -15.72 29.41 19.85
N GLU A 340 -15.14 30.58 20.10
CA GLU A 340 -13.80 30.78 20.60
C GLU A 340 -13.61 29.92 21.85
N GLN A 341 -13.21 28.67 21.67
CA GLN A 341 -12.49 27.96 22.70
C GLN A 341 -11.07 28.46 22.58
N GLU A 342 -10.81 29.47 23.40
CA GLU A 342 -9.49 29.94 23.76
C GLU A 342 -8.50 28.78 23.75
N VAL A 343 -7.39 29.05 23.10
CA VAL A 343 -6.12 28.32 23.10
C VAL A 343 -5.95 27.47 24.37
N HIS A 344 -6.26 26.18 24.29
CA HIS A 344 -5.61 25.21 25.15
C HIS A 344 -4.35 24.74 24.45
N SER A 345 -3.26 25.44 24.81
CA SER A 345 -1.90 24.89 24.89
C SER A 345 -1.93 23.38 25.12
N VAL A 346 -1.07 22.64 24.40
CA VAL A 346 -0.74 21.23 24.60
C VAL A 346 -1.14 20.75 26.01
N SER A 347 -2.32 20.16 26.14
CA SER A 347 -2.80 19.74 27.45
C SER A 347 -2.06 18.45 27.79
N VAL A 348 -1.10 18.58 28.72
CA VAL A 348 -0.48 17.46 29.41
C VAL A 348 -1.60 16.49 29.84
N PRO A 349 -1.47 15.16 29.64
CA PRO A 349 -2.46 14.21 30.11
C PRO A 349 -2.82 14.52 31.58
N HIS A 350 -4.11 14.51 31.93
CA HIS A 350 -4.59 14.91 33.27
C HIS A 350 -3.84 14.20 34.42
N ALA A 351 -3.28 13.01 34.16
CA ALA A 351 -2.45 12.23 35.07
C ALA A 351 -1.06 12.85 35.35
N LEU A 352 -0.42 13.47 34.35
CA LEU A 352 0.92 14.05 34.45
C LEU A 352 0.91 15.54 34.84
N GLN A 353 -0.23 16.22 34.68
CA GLN A 353 -0.38 17.67 34.91
C GLN A 353 -0.26 18.08 36.39
N GLY A 354 -0.19 17.12 37.33
CA GLY A 354 0.01 17.36 38.76
C GLY A 354 1.27 16.71 39.35
N TRP A 355 2.16 16.14 38.53
CA TRP A 355 3.35 15.46 39.04
C TRP A 355 4.44 16.44 39.42
N THR A 356 4.91 16.32 40.66
CA THR A 356 6.11 16.99 41.14
C THR A 356 7.36 16.27 40.63
N VAL A 357 8.52 16.91 40.75
CA VAL A 357 9.84 16.28 40.50
C VAL A 357 10.02 15.00 41.34
N GLY A 358 9.39 14.94 42.53
CA GLY A 358 9.37 13.75 43.37
C GLY A 358 8.57 12.59 42.77
N ASP A 359 7.44 12.88 42.14
CA ASP A 359 6.58 11.88 41.48
C ASP A 359 7.25 11.31 40.23
N VAL A 360 7.93 12.16 39.46
CA VAL A 360 8.78 11.73 38.33
C VAL A 360 9.91 10.80 38.81
N ALA A 361 10.52 11.09 39.97
CA ALA A 361 11.55 10.21 40.54
C ALA A 361 10.97 8.86 41.00
N GLN A 362 9.76 8.84 41.59
CA GLN A 362 9.07 7.60 41.94
C GLN A 362 8.68 6.78 40.71
N TRP A 363 8.23 7.44 39.64
CA TRP A 363 7.97 6.79 38.36
C TRP A 363 9.23 6.17 37.74
N LEU A 364 10.38 6.86 37.80
CA LEU A 364 11.66 6.28 37.39
C LEU A 364 12.06 5.05 38.24
N SER A 365 11.80 5.07 39.55
CA SER A 365 12.01 3.89 40.42
C SER A 365 11.09 2.73 40.02
N ALA A 366 9.82 3.00 39.75
CA ALA A 366 8.87 1.98 39.29
C ALA A 366 9.27 1.36 37.94
N LEU A 367 9.97 2.10 37.07
CA LEU A 367 10.53 1.58 35.82
C LEU A 367 11.88 0.85 35.99
N GLY A 368 12.45 0.83 37.20
CA GLY A 368 13.77 0.28 37.49
C GLY A 368 14.93 1.14 36.96
N LEU A 369 14.71 2.46 36.81
CA LEU A 369 15.62 3.42 36.20
C LEU A 369 16.16 4.44 37.22
N GLU A 370 16.44 3.98 38.44
CA GLU A 370 16.83 4.82 39.58
C GLU A 370 18.12 5.62 39.33
N GLN A 371 19.01 5.09 38.51
CA GLN A 371 20.29 5.71 38.15
C GLN A 371 20.14 7.09 37.47
N TYR A 372 18.97 7.41 36.90
CA TYR A 372 18.73 8.70 36.24
C TYR A 372 18.02 9.73 37.13
N GLN A 373 17.56 9.33 38.33
CA GLN A 373 16.77 10.22 39.20
C GLN A 373 17.52 11.50 39.58
N GLU A 374 18.81 11.40 39.89
CA GLU A 374 19.61 12.57 40.28
C GLU A 374 19.76 13.58 39.13
N ASN A 375 19.84 13.10 37.87
CA ASN A 375 19.88 13.99 36.70
C ASN A 375 18.52 14.66 36.45
N PHE A 376 17.41 13.92 36.59
CA PHE A 376 16.07 14.47 36.44
C PHE A 376 15.73 15.48 37.55
N LYS A 377 16.16 15.21 38.81
CA LYS A 377 16.04 16.16 39.92
C LYS A 377 16.89 17.41 39.71
N LYS A 378 18.15 17.24 39.26
CA LYS A 378 19.08 18.36 39.00
C LYS A 378 18.56 19.29 37.92
N ASN A 379 17.88 18.75 36.91
CA ASN A 379 17.24 19.51 35.83
C ASN A 379 15.79 19.92 36.15
N ALA A 380 15.31 19.68 37.37
CA ALA A 380 13.98 20.05 37.85
C ALA A 380 12.83 19.60 36.93
N ILE A 381 12.92 18.39 36.37
CA ILE A 381 11.90 17.84 35.46
C ILE A 381 10.66 17.41 36.25
N ASP A 382 9.54 18.10 36.05
CA ASP A 382 8.22 17.76 36.56
C ASP A 382 7.37 17.03 35.51
N GLY A 383 6.11 16.70 35.79
CA GLY A 383 5.26 15.97 34.83
C GLY A 383 4.94 16.73 33.56
N THR A 384 4.97 18.06 33.58
CA THR A 384 4.71 18.90 32.41
C THR A 384 5.91 18.91 31.49
N GLU A 385 7.11 19.07 32.04
CA GLU A 385 8.37 18.96 31.31
C GLU A 385 8.65 17.54 30.84
N LEU A 386 8.29 16.52 31.63
CA LEU A 386 8.42 15.12 31.23
C LEU A 386 7.65 14.81 29.93
N PHE A 387 6.49 15.45 29.74
CA PHE A 387 5.65 15.27 28.55
C PHE A 387 6.27 15.90 27.30
N THR A 388 6.99 17.01 27.43
CA THR A 388 7.59 17.76 26.31
C THR A 388 8.94 17.22 25.87
N LEU A 389 9.63 16.42 26.71
CA LEU A 389 10.95 15.87 26.41
C LEU A 389 10.98 15.03 25.14
N THR A 390 11.94 15.30 24.26
CA THR A 390 12.21 14.47 23.09
C THR A 390 13.27 13.40 23.37
N ALA A 391 13.39 12.41 22.47
CA ALA A 391 14.44 11.39 22.58
C ALA A 391 15.86 11.98 22.57
N THR A 392 16.05 13.13 21.90
CA THR A 392 17.32 13.87 21.85
C THR A 392 17.60 14.61 23.15
N ASP A 393 16.57 15.11 23.84
CA ASP A 393 16.73 15.81 25.13
C ASP A 393 17.10 14.82 26.25
N LEU A 394 16.50 13.62 26.22
CA LEU A 394 16.84 12.53 27.13
C LEU A 394 18.33 12.16 27.04
N GLU A 395 18.91 12.18 25.84
CA GLU A 395 20.31 11.83 25.63
C GLU A 395 21.26 12.98 25.96
N THR A 396 21.01 14.17 25.42
CA THR A 396 21.92 15.32 25.52
C THR A 396 21.88 16.01 26.87
N SER A 397 20.69 16.14 27.46
CA SER A 397 20.46 16.95 28.67
C SER A 397 20.30 16.10 29.94
N LEU A 398 19.75 14.88 29.81
CA LEU A 398 19.46 14.00 30.94
C LEU A 398 20.40 12.76 31.04
N GLY A 399 21.26 12.56 30.03
CA GLY A 399 22.31 11.53 30.05
C GLY A 399 21.80 10.09 29.84
N VAL A 400 20.59 9.93 29.30
CA VAL A 400 20.01 8.61 28.97
C VAL A 400 20.50 8.17 27.58
N SER A 401 21.74 7.65 27.52
CA SER A 401 22.34 7.20 26.26
C SER A 401 21.83 5.84 25.79
N ALA A 402 21.46 4.94 26.71
CA ALA A 402 20.99 3.60 26.37
C ALA A 402 19.62 3.63 25.66
N PHE A 403 19.57 3.08 24.46
CA PHE A 403 18.37 3.09 23.60
C PHE A 403 17.15 2.42 24.26
N GLY A 404 17.34 1.27 24.92
CA GLY A 404 16.27 0.57 25.62
C GLY A 404 15.68 1.39 26.78
N HIS A 405 16.51 2.14 27.51
CA HIS A 405 16.03 3.02 28.58
C HIS A 405 15.24 4.20 28.04
N LYS A 406 15.69 4.83 26.94
CA LYS A 406 14.94 5.92 26.28
C LYS A 406 13.57 5.46 25.81
N ASN A 407 13.49 4.34 25.11
CA ASN A 407 12.22 3.79 24.63
C ASN A 407 11.28 3.40 25.76
N LYS A 408 11.81 2.83 26.84
CA LYS A 408 11.03 2.47 28.03
C LYS A 408 10.41 3.71 28.68
N MET A 409 11.17 4.80 28.82
CA MET A 409 10.67 6.08 29.33
C MET A 409 9.61 6.70 28.42
N LEU A 410 9.88 6.80 27.12
CA LEU A 410 8.95 7.41 26.16
C LEU A 410 7.64 6.62 26.04
N ARG A 411 7.70 5.28 25.98
CA ARG A 411 6.49 4.44 25.93
C ARG A 411 5.67 4.55 27.20
N SER A 412 6.31 4.53 28.38
CA SER A 412 5.58 4.64 29.65
C SER A 412 4.96 6.01 29.85
N ARG A 413 5.61 7.08 29.37
CA ARG A 413 5.07 8.44 29.31
C ARG A 413 3.86 8.51 28.38
N ASP A 414 3.97 7.98 27.16
CA ASP A 414 2.91 8.03 26.15
C ASP A 414 1.68 7.19 26.53
N LEU A 415 1.86 6.18 27.40
CA LEU A 415 0.78 5.40 28.01
C LEU A 415 0.13 6.06 29.24
N GLY A 416 0.47 7.33 29.54
CA GLY A 416 -0.18 8.13 30.57
C GLY A 416 0.43 8.06 31.96
N GLY A 417 1.68 7.57 32.10
CA GLY A 417 2.44 7.66 33.34
C GLY A 417 1.72 7.05 34.56
N VAL A 418 1.25 5.81 34.51
CA VAL A 418 0.65 5.19 35.70
C VAL A 418 1.77 4.74 36.65
N ILE A 419 1.84 5.33 37.86
CA ILE A 419 2.65 4.77 38.96
C ILE A 419 1.97 3.47 39.38
N PRO A 420 2.60 2.28 39.21
CA PRO A 420 2.02 1.04 39.69
C PRO A 420 1.86 1.13 41.21
N GLN A 421 0.61 1.13 41.68
CA GLN A 421 0.30 1.06 43.11
C GLN A 421 0.88 -0.25 43.65
N VAL A 422 1.87 -0.14 44.54
CA VAL A 422 2.35 -1.27 45.35
C VAL A 422 1.18 -1.74 46.19
N SER A 423 0.67 -2.93 45.92
CA SER A 423 -0.29 -3.60 46.78
C SER A 423 0.39 -3.93 48.11
N VAL A 424 0.24 -3.04 49.09
CA VAL A 424 0.61 -3.31 50.48
C VAL A 424 -0.40 -4.31 51.04
N ALA A 425 0.02 -5.56 51.21
CA ALA A 425 -0.71 -6.52 52.03
C ALA A 425 -0.71 -6.05 53.50
N PRO A 426 -1.82 -6.17 54.24
CA PRO A 426 -1.87 -5.69 55.62
C PRO A 426 -0.99 -6.57 56.53
N SER A 427 -0.04 -5.92 57.20
CA SER A 427 0.80 -6.51 58.24
C SER A 427 0.04 -6.71 59.54
N THR A 428 0.05 -7.93 60.10
CA THR A 428 -0.20 -8.19 61.53
C THR A 428 1.12 -8.53 62.24
N PRO A 429 1.31 -8.15 63.52
CA PRO A 429 2.62 -8.07 64.14
C PRO A 429 3.09 -9.38 64.82
N THR A 430 4.40 -9.62 64.69
CA THR A 430 5.38 -10.24 65.63
C THR A 430 5.05 -11.54 66.37
N THR A 431 5.93 -12.56 66.22
CA THR A 431 6.81 -13.07 67.30
C THR A 431 7.95 -13.98 66.79
N SER A 432 9.17 -13.65 67.23
CA SER A 432 10.38 -14.43 67.57
C SER A 432 10.82 -15.72 66.85
N SER A 433 12.14 -15.73 66.59
CA SER A 433 13.13 -16.83 66.61
C SER A 433 12.97 -18.00 65.63
N ASP A 434 13.84 -18.08 64.61
CA ASP A 434 15.06 -18.88 64.71
C ASP A 434 15.95 -18.78 63.46
N LYS A 435 17.26 -18.75 63.68
CA LYS A 435 18.29 -18.80 62.64
C LYS A 435 18.33 -20.20 62.03
N LYS A 436 18.11 -20.32 60.72
CA LYS A 436 18.66 -21.42 59.92
C LYS A 436 18.99 -20.95 58.51
N ALA A 437 20.24 -21.21 58.12
CA ALA A 437 20.75 -21.02 56.78
C ALA A 437 19.93 -21.86 55.78
N VAL A 438 19.53 -21.23 54.68
CA VAL A 438 18.89 -21.89 53.54
C VAL A 438 19.84 -21.73 52.35
N GLU A 439 20.36 -22.86 51.88
CA GLU A 439 21.10 -23.01 50.62
C GLU A 439 20.24 -22.57 49.42
N PRO A 440 20.83 -22.05 48.32
CA PRO A 440 20.07 -21.66 47.15
C PRO A 440 19.67 -22.91 46.34
N SER A 441 18.38 -23.13 46.16
CA SER A 441 17.80 -24.13 45.25
C SER A 441 17.57 -23.52 43.84
N PRO A 442 17.40 -24.35 42.79
CA PRO A 442 18.08 -24.15 41.52
C PRO A 442 17.35 -23.23 40.53
N SER A 443 18.16 -22.64 39.65
CA SER A 443 17.79 -21.84 38.49
C SER A 443 16.70 -22.49 37.64
N THR A 444 15.56 -21.82 37.52
CA THR A 444 14.52 -22.12 36.54
C THR A 444 15.10 -21.88 35.13
N SER A 445 15.32 -22.95 34.36
CA SER A 445 15.81 -22.87 32.99
C SER A 445 14.77 -22.19 32.09
N VAL A 446 15.04 -20.95 31.67
CA VAL A 446 14.21 -20.20 30.71
C VAL A 446 14.32 -20.86 29.33
N ASP A 447 13.19 -21.14 28.67
CA ASP A 447 13.17 -21.68 27.31
C ASP A 447 13.64 -20.60 26.31
N LEU A 448 14.91 -20.68 25.89
CA LEU A 448 15.53 -19.75 24.94
C LEU A 448 15.12 -20.01 23.49
N THR A 449 14.27 -20.99 23.18
CA THR A 449 13.81 -21.24 21.80
C THR A 449 12.64 -20.35 21.40
N LYS A 450 11.96 -19.72 22.37
CA LYS A 450 10.78 -18.88 22.16
C LYS A 450 10.97 -17.51 22.85
N PRO A 451 11.31 -16.47 22.08
CA PRO A 451 11.37 -15.09 22.60
C PRO A 451 10.08 -14.67 23.28
N SER A 452 10.21 -14.07 24.48
CA SER A 452 9.09 -13.54 25.26
C SER A 452 9.33 -12.07 25.63
N LYS A 453 8.25 -11.30 25.70
CA LYS A 453 8.29 -9.88 26.12
C LYS A 453 8.77 -9.70 27.57
N GLN A 454 8.73 -10.75 28.39
CA GLN A 454 9.16 -10.73 29.80
C GLN A 454 10.65 -11.06 30.00
N TRP A 455 11.42 -11.21 28.91
CA TRP A 455 12.84 -11.54 29.01
C TRP A 455 13.67 -10.38 29.55
N THR A 456 14.62 -10.71 30.43
CA THR A 456 15.66 -9.77 30.86
C THR A 456 16.71 -9.58 29.76
N VAL A 457 17.55 -8.56 29.88
CA VAL A 457 18.68 -8.32 28.96
C VAL A 457 19.59 -9.56 28.87
N ASP A 458 19.83 -10.25 29.99
CA ASP A 458 20.65 -11.47 30.00
C ASP A 458 20.00 -12.62 29.22
N ASN A 459 18.67 -12.78 29.28
CA ASN A 459 17.96 -13.78 28.49
C ASN A 459 18.07 -13.48 26.98
N VAL A 460 17.97 -12.21 26.58
CA VAL A 460 18.13 -11.79 25.18
C VAL A 460 19.55 -12.05 24.69
N VAL A 461 20.56 -11.78 25.52
CA VAL A 461 21.97 -12.03 25.22
C VAL A 461 22.26 -13.53 25.08
N GLN A 462 21.69 -14.34 25.96
CA GLN A 462 21.82 -15.79 25.90
C GLN A 462 21.10 -16.38 24.67
N TRP A 463 19.97 -15.79 24.26
CA TRP A 463 19.29 -16.11 23.00
C TRP A 463 20.12 -15.73 21.76
N LEU A 464 20.80 -14.58 21.76
CA LEU A 464 21.74 -14.24 20.68
C LEU A 464 22.88 -15.28 20.56
N ALA A 465 23.31 -15.83 21.70
CA ALA A 465 24.30 -16.91 21.74
C ALA A 465 23.78 -18.18 21.03
N THR A 466 22.52 -18.57 21.28
CA THR A 466 21.92 -19.77 20.65
C THR A 466 21.74 -19.61 19.14
N LEU A 467 21.58 -18.37 18.66
CA LEU A 467 21.55 -18.04 17.23
C LEU A 467 22.93 -17.98 16.58
N GLY A 468 24.03 -18.16 17.33
CA GLY A 468 25.39 -18.03 16.82
C GLY A 468 25.77 -16.58 16.50
N LEU A 469 25.14 -15.61 17.17
CA LEU A 469 25.32 -14.17 16.98
C LEU A 469 25.94 -13.53 18.23
N ALA A 470 26.88 -14.25 18.86
CA ALA A 470 27.51 -13.84 20.12
C ALA A 470 28.29 -12.52 20.01
N GLU A 471 28.74 -12.16 18.80
CA GLU A 471 29.48 -10.91 18.52
C GLU A 471 28.66 -9.64 18.82
N TYR A 472 27.32 -9.72 18.83
CA TYR A 472 26.46 -8.56 19.10
C TYR A 472 26.02 -8.45 20.56
N GLN A 473 26.40 -9.40 21.42
CA GLN A 473 25.97 -9.43 22.83
C GLN A 473 26.34 -8.15 23.58
N ASP A 474 27.56 -7.65 23.38
CA ASP A 474 28.02 -6.43 24.03
C ASP A 474 27.27 -5.19 23.54
N SER A 475 26.80 -5.19 22.29
CA SER A 475 25.98 -4.11 21.74
C SER A 475 24.57 -4.09 22.35
N PHE A 476 23.95 -5.27 22.46
CA PHE A 476 22.63 -5.43 23.08
C PHE A 476 22.65 -5.18 24.59
N ARG A 477 23.74 -5.56 25.27
CA ARG A 477 23.98 -5.21 26.69
C ARG A 477 24.14 -3.71 26.88
N ARG A 478 24.99 -3.05 26.08
CA ARG A 478 25.22 -1.60 26.16
C ARG A 478 23.95 -0.78 25.93
N ASN A 479 23.07 -1.27 25.05
CA ASN A 479 21.80 -0.61 24.73
C ASN A 479 20.63 -1.04 25.63
N ALA A 480 20.86 -1.92 26.62
CA ALA A 480 19.85 -2.42 27.56
C ALA A 480 18.58 -2.97 26.87
N ILE A 481 18.77 -3.80 25.84
CA ILE A 481 17.66 -4.40 25.08
C ILE A 481 17.10 -5.60 25.84
N ASP A 482 15.90 -5.44 26.40
CA ASP A 482 15.13 -6.52 27.03
C ASP A 482 14.16 -7.19 26.05
N GLY A 483 13.34 -8.13 26.52
CA GLY A 483 12.38 -8.84 25.68
C GLY A 483 11.36 -7.91 25.03
N ALA A 484 10.85 -6.91 25.75
CA ALA A 484 9.87 -5.97 25.21
C ALA A 484 10.48 -5.09 24.11
N GLU A 485 11.72 -4.63 24.31
CA GLU A 485 12.46 -3.88 23.31
C GLU A 485 12.81 -4.74 22.09
N LEU A 486 13.19 -6.00 22.29
CA LEU A 486 13.48 -6.94 21.20
C LEU A 486 12.30 -7.04 20.21
N PHE A 487 11.06 -7.08 20.71
CA PHE A 487 9.84 -7.11 19.89
C PHE A 487 9.50 -5.79 19.20
N ALA A 488 10.02 -4.67 19.69
CA ALA A 488 9.78 -3.34 19.12
C ALA A 488 10.86 -2.89 18.12
N LEU A 489 12.03 -3.55 18.08
CA LEU A 489 13.11 -3.19 17.16
C LEU A 489 12.70 -3.28 15.68
N THR A 490 13.08 -2.26 14.91
CA THR A 490 12.95 -2.21 13.44
C THR A 490 14.26 -2.64 12.75
N THR A 491 14.22 -2.82 11.43
CA THR A 491 15.42 -3.10 10.62
C THR A 491 16.44 -1.97 10.65
N ALA A 492 15.97 -0.71 10.73
CA ALA A 492 16.82 0.47 10.84
C ALA A 492 17.55 0.50 12.20
N ASP A 493 16.83 0.24 13.30
CA ASP A 493 17.43 0.25 14.65
C ASP A 493 18.53 -0.80 14.82
N LEU A 494 18.38 -1.97 14.18
CA LEU A 494 19.40 -3.02 14.18
C LEU A 494 20.69 -2.57 13.48
N GLU A 495 20.59 -1.76 12.43
CA GLU A 495 21.73 -1.30 11.65
C GLU A 495 22.39 -0.07 12.27
N THR A 496 21.62 0.98 12.58
CA THR A 496 22.15 2.27 13.04
C THR A 496 22.53 2.26 14.51
N THR A 497 21.73 1.58 15.36
CA THR A 497 21.84 1.69 16.82
C THR A 497 22.56 0.49 17.43
N LEU A 498 22.31 -0.71 16.90
CA LEU A 498 22.88 -1.96 17.39
C LEU A 498 24.09 -2.46 16.58
N GLY A 499 24.40 -1.83 15.44
CA GLY A 499 25.59 -2.10 14.63
C GLY A 499 25.57 -3.43 13.86
N VAL A 500 24.39 -4.01 13.64
CA VAL A 500 24.20 -5.25 12.87
C VAL A 500 24.13 -4.92 11.37
N SER A 501 25.28 -4.62 10.77
CA SER A 501 25.37 -4.24 9.35
C SER A 501 25.06 -5.41 8.39
N ALA A 502 25.41 -6.64 8.78
CA ALA A 502 25.20 -7.83 7.96
C ALA A 502 23.70 -8.15 7.79
N LEU A 503 23.20 -8.07 6.55
CA LEU A 503 21.79 -8.32 6.20
C LEU A 503 21.33 -9.74 6.56
N GLY A 504 22.22 -10.73 6.49
CA GLY A 504 21.95 -12.10 6.94
C GLY A 504 21.70 -12.20 8.45
N HIS A 505 22.46 -11.46 9.26
CA HIS A 505 22.32 -11.47 10.72
C HIS A 505 21.04 -10.75 11.15
N ARG A 506 20.70 -9.62 10.52
CA ARG A 506 19.43 -8.90 10.73
C ARG A 506 18.20 -9.77 10.45
N ASN A 507 18.18 -10.43 9.29
CA ASN A 507 17.08 -11.30 8.90
C ASN A 507 16.97 -12.53 9.81
N LYS A 508 18.10 -13.06 10.30
CA LYS A 508 18.11 -14.17 11.26
C LYS A 508 17.48 -13.74 12.59
N MET A 509 17.86 -12.60 13.15
CA MET A 509 17.27 -12.08 14.38
C MET A 509 15.76 -11.81 14.25
N LEU A 510 15.32 -11.18 13.15
CA LEU A 510 13.90 -10.85 12.93
C LEU A 510 13.02 -12.08 12.68
N ARG A 511 13.52 -13.10 11.97
CA ARG A 511 12.81 -14.39 11.77
C ARG A 511 12.71 -15.18 13.07
N SER A 512 13.80 -15.25 13.84
CA SER A 512 13.83 -15.98 15.11
C SER A 512 13.00 -15.31 16.21
N ARG A 513 12.64 -14.03 16.04
CA ARG A 513 11.73 -13.29 16.93
C ARG A 513 10.27 -13.73 16.79
N ASN A 514 9.82 -14.05 15.58
CA ASN A 514 8.45 -14.49 15.27
C ASN A 514 8.48 -15.79 14.45
N PRO A 515 8.61 -16.98 15.09
CA PRO A 515 8.49 -18.23 14.36
C PRO A 515 7.06 -18.36 13.80
N ALA A 516 6.92 -18.49 12.48
CA ALA A 516 5.64 -18.78 11.83
C ALA A 516 5.05 -20.11 12.36
N PRO A 517 3.71 -20.24 12.48
CA PRO A 517 3.10 -21.52 12.85
C PRO A 517 3.45 -22.59 11.81
N GLN A 518 4.10 -23.67 12.25
CA GLN A 518 4.44 -24.79 11.39
C GLN A 518 3.16 -25.54 10.99
N THR A 519 2.82 -25.51 9.70
CA THR A 519 1.88 -26.46 9.08
C THR A 519 2.44 -27.88 9.14
N PRO A 520 1.68 -28.90 9.59
CA PRO A 520 2.17 -30.27 9.66
C PRO A 520 2.37 -30.86 8.25
N GLN A 521 3.56 -31.39 8.01
CA GLN A 521 3.94 -32.12 6.79
C GLN A 521 3.02 -33.33 6.58
N ARG A 522 2.31 -33.35 5.44
CA ARG A 522 1.57 -34.53 4.97
C ARG A 522 2.46 -35.33 4.04
N ALA A 523 2.48 -36.64 4.30
CA ALA A 523 3.35 -37.63 3.69
C ALA A 523 3.28 -37.71 2.16
N VAL A 524 4.43 -38.07 1.60
CA VAL A 524 4.74 -38.34 0.20
C VAL A 524 3.84 -39.45 -0.36
N ALA A 525 3.15 -39.17 -1.46
CA ALA A 525 2.62 -40.17 -2.37
C ALA A 525 3.02 -39.81 -3.82
N SER A 526 3.58 -40.77 -4.52
CA SER A 526 4.08 -40.71 -5.89
C SER A 526 2.97 -40.52 -6.94
N PRO A 527 3.26 -39.97 -8.13
CA PRO A 527 2.41 -40.15 -9.28
C PRO A 527 3.03 -41.07 -10.35
N ALA A 528 2.16 -41.92 -10.90
CA ALA A 528 2.40 -42.79 -12.04
C ALA A 528 2.25 -42.05 -13.39
N LYS A 529 2.80 -42.68 -14.43
CA LYS A 529 2.93 -42.27 -15.84
C LYS A 529 1.59 -42.10 -16.60
N ALA A 530 1.55 -41.12 -17.51
CA ALA A 530 0.95 -41.16 -18.86
C ALA A 530 1.34 -39.84 -19.60
N ALA A 531 2.26 -39.82 -20.57
CA ALA A 531 2.14 -40.15 -22.01
C ALA A 531 1.52 -39.04 -22.91
N SER A 532 2.43 -38.29 -23.58
CA SER A 532 2.44 -37.90 -25.01
C SER A 532 1.32 -37.04 -25.65
N SER A 533 1.67 -35.87 -26.22
CA SER A 533 1.90 -35.70 -27.69
C SER A 533 2.28 -34.26 -28.12
N LYS A 534 3.16 -34.20 -29.14
CA LYS A 534 3.72 -33.09 -29.96
C LYS A 534 2.63 -32.34 -30.78
N ALA A 535 2.81 -31.21 -31.47
CA ALA A 535 3.74 -30.06 -31.60
C ALA A 535 3.24 -29.23 -32.83
N LYS A 536 3.80 -28.03 -33.03
CA LYS A 536 3.80 -27.11 -34.19
C LYS A 536 2.89 -25.88 -34.09
N ASP A 537 3.27 -24.68 -34.54
CA ASP A 537 4.55 -24.01 -34.82
C ASP A 537 4.20 -22.61 -35.36
N SER A 538 5.20 -21.72 -35.37
CA SER A 538 5.36 -20.47 -36.16
C SER A 538 4.80 -19.17 -35.54
N LEU A 539 5.52 -18.06 -35.49
CA LEU A 539 6.93 -17.65 -35.69
C LEU A 539 6.93 -16.12 -35.48
N HIS A 540 7.98 -15.54 -34.86
CA HIS A 540 8.68 -14.26 -35.16
C HIS A 540 9.44 -13.79 -33.89
N GLY A 541 10.78 -13.95 -33.90
CA GLY A 541 11.72 -13.52 -32.84
C GLY A 541 12.14 -12.05 -32.96
N HIS A 542 13.05 -11.48 -32.16
CA HIS A 542 13.99 -11.95 -31.12
C HIS A 542 14.11 -10.83 -30.05
N ASP A 543 14.48 -11.03 -28.78
CA ASP A 543 15.79 -11.45 -28.27
C ASP A 543 15.70 -12.05 -26.85
N GLU A 544 15.88 -13.37 -26.71
CA GLU A 544 16.02 -14.04 -25.40
C GLU A 544 17.07 -15.17 -25.49
N PHE A 545 17.97 -15.24 -24.51
CA PHE A 545 19.14 -16.14 -24.53
C PHE A 545 18.76 -17.64 -24.49
N LEU A 546 19.29 -18.41 -25.44
CA LEU A 546 19.11 -19.87 -25.54
C LEU A 546 20.14 -20.64 -24.72
N CYS A 547 19.69 -21.66 -24.00
CA CYS A 547 20.53 -22.61 -23.28
C CYS A 547 21.39 -23.43 -24.26
N PRO A 548 22.72 -23.43 -24.15
CA PRO A 548 23.60 -24.15 -25.08
C PRO A 548 23.39 -25.67 -25.13
N ILE A 549 22.82 -26.26 -24.06
CA ILE A 549 22.65 -27.69 -23.91
C ILE A 549 21.28 -28.14 -24.40
N THR A 550 20.23 -27.44 -23.99
CA THR A 550 18.84 -27.82 -24.29
C THR A 550 18.28 -27.09 -25.50
N MET A 551 18.94 -26.02 -25.96
CA MET A 551 18.46 -25.11 -27.00
C MET A 551 17.06 -24.56 -26.71
N GLU A 552 16.72 -24.46 -25.42
CA GLU A 552 15.51 -23.83 -24.90
C GLU A 552 15.87 -22.49 -24.24
N ILE A 553 14.92 -21.56 -24.13
CA ILE A 553 15.13 -20.24 -23.51
C ILE A 553 15.49 -20.44 -22.03
N MET A 554 16.57 -19.78 -21.58
CA MET A 554 17.04 -19.90 -20.19
C MET A 554 16.07 -19.22 -19.21
N LYS A 555 15.41 -19.99 -18.34
CA LYS A 555 14.48 -19.45 -17.33
C LYS A 555 15.19 -19.05 -16.04
N ASP A 556 16.26 -19.75 -15.66
CA ASP A 556 17.06 -19.43 -14.47
C ASP A 556 18.57 -19.60 -14.72
N PRO A 557 19.26 -18.56 -15.26
CA PRO A 557 20.68 -18.65 -15.57
C PRO A 557 21.58 -18.68 -14.32
N VAL A 558 22.52 -19.62 -14.29
CA VAL A 558 23.53 -19.81 -13.24
C VAL A 558 24.94 -19.91 -13.83
N ILE A 559 25.95 -19.43 -13.09
CA ILE A 559 27.37 -19.58 -13.44
C ILE A 559 27.92 -20.84 -12.77
N ALA A 560 28.59 -21.69 -13.54
CA ALA A 560 29.37 -22.82 -13.01
C ALA A 560 30.84 -22.41 -12.76
N ALA A 561 31.62 -23.27 -12.11
CA ALA A 561 33.01 -23.00 -11.72
C ALA A 561 33.97 -22.67 -12.89
N ASP A 562 33.56 -23.00 -14.12
CA ASP A 562 34.26 -22.66 -15.36
C ASP A 562 34.06 -21.20 -15.80
N GLY A 563 33.18 -20.45 -15.12
CA GLY A 563 32.84 -19.07 -15.45
C GLY A 563 31.77 -18.92 -16.54
N TYR A 564 31.22 -20.02 -17.07
CA TYR A 564 30.19 -19.99 -18.11
C TYR A 564 28.78 -20.07 -17.52
N THR A 565 27.82 -19.48 -18.24
CA THR A 565 26.40 -19.45 -17.81
C THR A 565 25.60 -20.56 -18.48
N TYR A 566 24.80 -21.25 -17.68
CA TYR A 566 23.91 -22.33 -18.11
C TYR A 566 22.52 -22.13 -17.49
N ASP A 567 21.49 -22.74 -18.08
CA ASP A 567 20.22 -22.88 -17.37
C ASP A 567 20.39 -23.83 -16.19
N ARG A 568 19.90 -23.44 -15.02
CA ARG A 568 20.10 -24.17 -13.77
C ARG A 568 19.66 -25.62 -13.86
N SER A 569 18.50 -25.88 -14.47
CA SER A 569 17.95 -27.23 -14.58
C SER A 569 18.84 -28.13 -15.45
N ALA A 570 19.38 -27.59 -16.55
CA ALA A 570 20.19 -28.32 -17.50
C ALA A 570 21.58 -28.67 -16.95
N ILE A 571 22.29 -27.73 -16.32
CA ILE A 571 23.63 -27.99 -15.75
C ILE A 571 23.54 -28.90 -14.52
N GLN A 572 22.47 -28.81 -13.75
CA GLN A 572 22.26 -29.69 -12.60
C GLN A 572 22.03 -31.14 -13.07
N ALA A 573 21.18 -31.36 -14.09
CA ALA A 573 21.01 -32.68 -14.70
C ALA A 573 22.31 -33.23 -15.32
N TRP A 574 23.16 -32.36 -15.89
CA TRP A 574 24.47 -32.76 -16.42
C TRP A 574 25.42 -33.29 -15.32
N LEU A 575 25.48 -32.59 -14.17
CA LEU A 575 26.30 -32.98 -13.02
C LEU A 575 25.76 -34.25 -12.32
N GLU A 576 24.43 -34.42 -12.28
CA GLU A 576 23.76 -35.59 -11.71
C GLU A 576 24.02 -36.87 -12.52
N ASN A 577 24.24 -36.74 -13.84
CA ASN A 577 24.64 -37.86 -14.72
C ASN A 577 26.11 -38.28 -14.57
N GLY A 578 26.82 -37.82 -13.53
CA GLY A 578 28.18 -38.23 -13.21
C GLY A 578 29.27 -37.58 -14.07
N LYS A 579 28.94 -36.58 -14.89
CA LYS A 579 29.91 -35.83 -15.68
C LYS A 579 30.43 -34.64 -14.85
N ASP A 580 31.72 -34.63 -14.58
CA ASP A 580 32.42 -33.62 -13.75
C ASP A 580 33.17 -32.56 -14.59
N ARG A 581 32.82 -32.47 -15.88
CA ARG A 581 33.44 -31.57 -16.86
C ARG A 581 32.46 -30.53 -17.37
N SER A 582 32.99 -29.35 -17.67
CA SER A 582 32.27 -28.25 -18.28
C SER A 582 31.60 -28.70 -19.58
N PRO A 583 30.29 -28.46 -19.77
CA PRO A 583 29.62 -28.73 -21.03
C PRO A 583 30.18 -27.91 -22.21
N MET A 584 30.74 -26.73 -21.95
CA MET A 584 31.21 -25.81 -22.98
C MET A 584 32.68 -26.06 -23.38
N THR A 585 33.55 -26.28 -22.39
CA THR A 585 35.01 -26.40 -22.63
C THR A 585 35.55 -27.82 -22.44
N ASN A 586 34.72 -28.74 -21.94
CA ASN A 586 35.08 -30.14 -21.64
C ASN A 586 36.22 -30.30 -20.61
N SER A 587 36.61 -29.21 -19.93
CA SER A 587 37.58 -29.18 -18.84
C SER A 587 36.93 -29.57 -17.52
N VAL A 588 37.70 -30.15 -16.60
CA VAL A 588 37.19 -30.55 -15.27
C VAL A 588 36.75 -29.31 -14.48
N LEU A 589 35.55 -29.35 -13.90
CA LEU A 589 35.02 -28.25 -13.09
C LEU A 589 35.70 -28.24 -11.72
N ALA A 590 36.25 -27.09 -11.32
CA ALA A 590 36.95 -26.95 -10.04
C ALA A 590 36.04 -27.19 -8.83
N HIS A 591 34.75 -26.87 -8.94
CA HIS A 591 33.73 -27.17 -7.94
C HIS A 591 32.34 -27.30 -8.60
N LYS A 592 31.42 -28.01 -7.94
CA LYS A 592 30.06 -28.27 -8.45
C LYS A 592 29.01 -27.25 -7.98
N SER A 593 29.41 -26.22 -7.22
CA SER A 593 28.49 -25.18 -6.77
C SER A 593 28.12 -24.25 -7.93
N LEU A 594 26.82 -24.04 -8.12
CA LEU A 594 26.27 -23.15 -9.12
C LEU A 594 25.92 -21.82 -8.46
N THR A 595 26.45 -20.72 -8.99
CA THR A 595 26.21 -19.38 -8.47
C THR A 595 25.12 -18.69 -9.29
N PRO A 596 24.01 -18.21 -8.69
CA PRO A 596 22.97 -17.49 -9.43
C PRO A 596 23.53 -16.27 -10.16
N ASN A 597 23.31 -16.18 -11.49
CA ASN A 597 23.87 -15.09 -12.29
C ASN A 597 22.95 -13.86 -12.26
N ARG A 598 22.97 -13.11 -11.15
CA ARG A 598 22.16 -11.87 -11.01
C ARG A 598 22.58 -10.77 -11.98
N THR A 599 23.87 -10.71 -12.34
CA THR A 599 24.40 -9.67 -13.24
C THR A 599 23.83 -9.82 -14.65
N LEU A 600 23.60 -11.05 -15.12
CA LEU A 600 22.98 -11.29 -16.44
C LEU A 600 21.48 -10.93 -16.44
N LYS A 601 20.75 -11.23 -15.35
CA LYS A 601 19.34 -10.76 -15.18
C LYS A 601 19.24 -9.23 -15.15
N MET A 602 20.20 -8.54 -14.54
CA MET A 602 20.23 -7.07 -14.54
C MET A 602 20.76 -6.45 -15.83
N LEU A 603 21.68 -7.10 -16.56
CA LEU A 603 22.20 -6.60 -17.84
C LEU A 603 21.16 -6.73 -18.95
N ILE A 604 20.34 -7.78 -18.95
CA ILE A 604 19.18 -7.92 -19.85
C ILE A 604 18.18 -6.78 -19.61
N GLN A 605 18.04 -6.30 -18.38
CA GLN A 605 17.18 -5.15 -18.05
C GLN A 605 17.82 -3.77 -18.34
N LYS A 606 19.10 -3.69 -18.75
CA LYS A 606 19.83 -2.42 -18.84
C LYS A 606 20.35 -2.00 -20.22
N ASP A 607 20.27 -2.84 -21.26
CA ASP A 607 20.73 -2.47 -22.62
C ASP A 607 19.96 -3.23 -23.72
N PRO A 608 19.04 -2.59 -24.47
CA PRO A 608 18.40 -3.22 -25.64
C PRO A 608 19.24 -3.18 -26.93
N ASP A 609 20.33 -2.40 -27.00
CA ASP A 609 20.93 -1.97 -28.28
C ASP A 609 22.38 -2.41 -28.52
N ARG A 610 22.80 -3.57 -27.98
CA ARG A 610 24.16 -4.09 -28.25
C ARG A 610 24.17 -5.47 -28.90
N THR A 611 23.49 -5.59 -30.04
CA THR A 611 23.67 -6.67 -31.03
C THR A 611 23.96 -6.09 -32.41
N ALA A 612 25.14 -5.48 -32.55
CA ALA A 612 25.77 -5.26 -33.86
C ALA A 612 27.30 -5.16 -33.72
N LYS A 613 27.95 -6.30 -33.44
CA LYS A 613 29.23 -6.73 -34.02
C LYS A 613 29.67 -8.10 -33.50
#